data_AF-A0A9X3BQE6-F1
#
_entry.id   AF-A0A9X3BQE6-F1
#
_cell.length_a   1.000
_cell.length_b   1.000
_cell.length_c   1.000
_cell.angle_alpha   90.00
_cell.angle_beta   90.00
_cell.angle_gamma   90.00
#
_symmetry.space_group_name_H-M   'P 1'
#
loop_
_entity.id
_entity.type
_entity.pdbx_description
1 polymer ?
#
loop_
_entity_poly.entity_id
_entity_poly.type
_entity_poly.pdbx_seq_one_letter_code
_entity_poly.pdbx_strand_id
1 'polypeptide(L)'
;MIKNGTRLQSQVCDTQVIVVRSADSLDDLRAGGAPMVLVGDDVDSGLSLDGTLADGTVMGKRYVDDSGAEVLVTKAGKGTLSIGDTPLTLKEAKPLPASD
;
A
#
# COMPACT_ATOMS: atom_id res chain seq x y z
N MET A 1 -14.26 0.28 -6.80
CA MET A 1 -13.12 0.92 -7.49
C MET A 1 -12.64 2.16 -6.75
N ILE A 2 -11.51 2.03 -6.06
CA ILE A 2 -10.77 3.13 -5.44
C ILE A 2 -10.19 4.07 -6.51
N LYS A 3 -10.25 5.40 -6.33
CA LYS A 3 -9.85 6.40 -7.35
C LYS A 3 -8.39 6.86 -7.18
N ASN A 4 -7.80 7.40 -8.24
CA ASN A 4 -6.53 8.11 -8.17
C ASN A 4 -6.60 9.26 -7.15
N GLY A 5 -5.54 9.43 -6.36
CA GLY A 5 -5.47 10.44 -5.32
C GLY A 5 -6.14 10.04 -4.00
N THR A 6 -6.89 8.94 -3.95
CA THR A 6 -7.45 8.43 -2.69
C THR A 6 -6.32 8.13 -1.70
N ARG A 7 -6.50 8.54 -0.44
CA ARG A 7 -5.56 8.29 0.65
C ARG A 7 -6.14 7.24 1.58
N LEU A 8 -5.34 6.22 1.87
CA LEU A 8 -5.73 5.08 2.69
C LEU A 8 -4.75 4.91 3.85
N GLN A 9 -5.24 4.38 4.97
CA GLN A 9 -4.45 4.02 6.15
C GLN A 9 -4.63 2.54 6.49
N SER A 10 -3.56 1.94 7.00
CA SER A 10 -3.62 0.62 7.62
C SER A 10 -4.40 0.71 8.92
N GLN A 11 -5.14 -0.36 9.21
CA GLN A 11 -5.84 -0.52 10.49
C GLN A 11 -4.95 -1.13 11.58
N VAL A 12 -3.83 -1.75 11.20
CA VAL A 12 -3.00 -2.59 12.11
C VAL A 12 -1.59 -2.04 12.31
N CYS A 13 -1.20 -0.99 11.58
CA CYS A 13 0.07 -0.29 11.75
C CYS A 13 0.02 1.14 11.20
N ASP A 14 1.16 1.82 11.17
CA ASP A 14 1.29 3.21 10.74
C ASP A 14 1.20 3.48 9.23
N THR A 15 1.19 2.43 8.39
CA THR A 15 1.28 2.57 6.93
C THR A 15 0.14 3.44 6.40
N GLN A 16 0.49 4.48 5.64
CA GLN A 16 -0.46 5.25 4.83
C GLN A 16 0.03 5.35 3.39
N VAL A 17 -0.90 5.35 2.45
CA VAL A 17 -0.61 5.45 1.02
C VAL A 17 -1.52 6.45 0.31
N ILE A 18 -1.06 6.94 -0.83
CA ILE A 18 -1.90 7.60 -1.83
C ILE A 18 -1.92 6.78 -3.12
N VAL A 19 -3.11 6.62 -3.71
CA VAL A 19 -3.27 5.92 -4.99
C VAL A 19 -2.73 6.80 -6.12
N VAL A 20 -1.74 6.27 -6.84
CA VAL A 20 -1.16 6.91 -8.03
C VAL A 20 -1.91 6.45 -9.27
N ARG A 21 -2.18 5.15 -9.39
CA ARG A 21 -2.89 4.53 -10.51
C ARG A 21 -3.90 3.52 -9.96
N SER A 22 -5.16 3.76 -10.26
CA SER A 22 -6.28 2.93 -9.90
C SER A 22 -6.36 1.71 -10.83
N ALA A 23 -6.76 0.58 -10.24
CA ALA A 23 -7.20 -0.64 -10.89
C ALA A 23 -8.25 -1.31 -9.98
N ASP A 24 -9.06 -2.22 -10.53
CA ASP A 24 -10.11 -2.90 -9.78
C ASP A 24 -9.56 -3.76 -8.62
N SER A 25 -8.32 -4.23 -8.73
CA SER A 25 -7.62 -4.99 -7.67
C SER A 25 -7.51 -4.22 -6.36
N LEU A 26 -7.44 -2.88 -6.41
CA LEU A 26 -7.34 -2.04 -5.21
C LEU A 26 -8.56 -2.13 -4.30
N ASP A 27 -9.70 -2.67 -4.78
CA ASP A 27 -10.86 -2.89 -3.92
C ASP A 27 -10.59 -3.88 -2.78
N ASP A 28 -9.51 -4.68 -2.87
CA ASP A 28 -8.99 -5.52 -1.78
C ASP A 28 -7.55 -5.15 -1.40
N LEU A 29 -7.21 -3.85 -1.42
CA LEU A 29 -5.92 -3.37 -0.92
C LEU A 29 -5.81 -3.57 0.59
N ARG A 30 -4.75 -4.26 1.03
CA ARG A 30 -4.46 -4.56 2.42
C ARG A 30 -3.09 -4.07 2.85
N ALA A 31 -2.93 -3.88 4.16
CA ALA A 31 -1.64 -3.63 4.80
C ALA A 31 -1.54 -4.49 6.06
N GLY A 32 -0.58 -5.42 6.09
CA GLY A 32 -0.38 -6.29 7.25
C GLY A 32 -1.49 -7.34 7.46
N GLY A 33 -2.12 -7.80 6.37
CA GLY A 33 -3.22 -8.75 6.40
C GLY A 33 -4.61 -8.11 6.57
N ALA A 34 -4.69 -6.84 6.96
CA ALA A 34 -5.96 -6.13 7.16
C ALA A 34 -6.31 -5.21 5.98
N PRO A 35 -7.59 -5.10 5.58
CA PRO A 35 -8.03 -4.15 4.56
C PRO A 35 -7.68 -2.72 4.96
N MET A 36 -7.27 -1.90 3.99
CA MET A 36 -7.02 -0.48 4.24
C MET A 36 -8.33 0.32 4.21
N VAL A 37 -8.41 1.37 5.03
CA VAL A 37 -9.57 2.27 5.12
C VAL A 37 -9.18 3.69 4.72
N LEU A 38 -10.13 4.61 4.50
CA LEU A 38 -9.76 5.98 4.18
C LEU A 38 -9.04 6.63 5.37
N VAL A 39 -8.10 7.52 5.07
CA VAL A 39 -7.48 8.32 6.14
C VAL A 39 -8.56 9.14 6.84
N GLY A 40 -8.71 8.92 8.15
CA GLY A 40 -9.70 9.60 9.00
C GLY A 40 -10.93 8.75 9.33
N ASP A 41 -11.10 7.59 8.69
CA ASP A 41 -12.14 6.63 9.09
C ASP A 41 -11.74 5.91 10.39
N ASP A 42 -12.75 5.36 11.07
CA ASP A 42 -12.55 4.49 12.23
C ASP A 42 -11.75 3.24 11.85
N VAL A 43 -10.86 2.82 12.76
CA VAL A 43 -10.08 1.59 12.63
C VAL A 43 -10.66 0.50 13.52
N ASP A 44 -10.69 -0.73 13.03
CA ASP A 44 -11.12 -1.86 13.84
C ASP A 44 -10.02 -2.31 14.82
N SER A 45 -10.22 -2.02 16.10
CA SER A 45 -9.30 -2.41 17.19
C SER A 45 -9.18 -3.91 17.43
N GLY A 46 -10.05 -4.74 16.85
CA GLY A 46 -9.98 -6.19 16.90
C GLY A 46 -8.99 -6.81 15.91
N LEU A 47 -8.54 -6.04 14.91
CA LEU A 47 -7.57 -6.50 13.93
C LEU A 47 -6.14 -6.42 14.47
N SER A 48 -5.31 -7.36 14.06
CA SER A 48 -3.89 -7.40 14.40
C SER A 48 -3.03 -7.61 13.17
N LEU A 49 -1.78 -7.17 13.27
CA LEU A 49 -0.79 -7.37 12.21
C LEU A 49 -0.53 -8.86 12.03
N ASP A 50 -0.73 -9.37 10.81
CA ASP A 50 -0.28 -10.71 10.43
C ASP A 50 1.25 -10.74 10.39
N GLY A 51 1.86 -11.62 11.19
CA GLY A 51 3.32 -11.77 11.26
C GLY A 51 3.96 -12.26 9.96
N THR A 52 3.20 -12.88 9.06
CA THR A 52 3.65 -13.29 7.72
C THR A 52 3.60 -12.16 6.68
N LEU A 53 2.90 -11.06 7.01
CA LEU A 53 2.78 -9.86 6.18
C LEU A 53 3.33 -8.65 6.96
N ALA A 54 4.49 -8.82 7.59
CA ALA A 54 5.11 -7.84 8.49
C ALA A 54 6.50 -7.35 8.02
N ASP A 55 6.76 -7.34 6.71
CA ASP A 55 8.05 -6.91 6.13
C ASP A 55 8.19 -5.39 6.05
N GLY A 56 7.11 -4.66 6.30
CA GLY A 56 7.07 -3.21 6.34
C GLY A 56 6.95 -2.51 5.00
N THR A 57 6.84 -1.19 5.09
CA THR A 57 6.70 -0.28 3.94
C THR A 57 7.70 0.84 4.01
N VAL A 58 8.18 1.29 2.85
CA VAL A 58 9.18 2.35 2.76
C VAL A 58 8.54 3.64 2.26
N MET A 59 8.62 4.70 3.08
CA MET A 59 8.10 6.03 2.72
C MET A 59 8.73 6.54 1.41
N GLY A 60 7.91 7.15 0.56
CA GLY A 60 8.34 7.70 -0.73
C GLY A 60 8.54 6.66 -1.83
N LYS A 61 8.35 5.37 -1.54
CA LYS A 61 8.41 4.31 -2.55
C LYS A 61 7.04 3.96 -3.10
N ARG A 62 7.05 3.53 -4.36
CA ARG A 62 5.87 3.10 -5.11
C ARG A 62 5.79 1.59 -5.07
N TYR A 63 4.59 1.07 -4.87
CA TYR A 63 4.28 -0.35 -4.87
C TYR A 63 3.22 -0.63 -5.93
N VAL A 64 3.38 -1.73 -6.66
CA VAL A 64 2.53 -2.09 -7.80
C VAL A 64 2.10 -3.55 -7.72
N ASP A 65 0.97 -3.86 -8.31
CA ASP A 65 0.56 -5.23 -8.63
C ASP A 65 0.72 -5.51 -10.14
N ASP A 66 0.40 -6.74 -10.54
CA ASP A 66 0.45 -7.17 -11.94
C ASP A 66 -0.72 -6.64 -12.79
N SER A 67 -1.80 -6.15 -12.16
CA SER A 67 -2.96 -5.57 -12.85
C SER A 67 -2.77 -4.10 -13.24
N GLY A 68 -1.70 -3.47 -12.74
CA GLY A 68 -1.35 -2.08 -13.02
C GLY A 68 -1.79 -1.10 -11.94
N ALA A 69 -2.24 -1.56 -10.77
CA ALA A 69 -2.40 -0.70 -9.61
C ALA A 69 -1.05 -0.11 -9.19
N GLU A 70 -1.07 1.13 -8.72
CA GLU A 70 0.13 1.78 -8.17
C GLU A 70 -0.23 2.66 -6.97
N VAL A 71 0.46 2.44 -5.86
CA VAL A 71 0.33 3.24 -4.63
C VAL A 71 1.68 3.79 -4.21
N LEU A 72 1.70 5.01 -3.66
CA LEU A 72 2.87 5.65 -3.07
C LEU A 72 2.72 5.66 -1.55
N VAL A 73 3.71 5.16 -0.82
CA VAL A 73 3.71 5.20 0.64
C VAL A 73 4.00 6.62 1.13
N THR A 74 3.06 7.18 1.88
CA THR A 74 3.14 8.53 2.48
C THR A 74 3.50 8.50 3.97
N LYS A 75 3.29 7.37 4.64
CA LYS A 75 3.78 7.09 6.00
C LYS A 75 4.22 5.63 6.08
N ALA A 76 5.44 5.38 6.57
CA ALA A 76 5.97 4.02 6.72
C ALA A 76 5.31 3.31 7.92
N GLY A 77 5.19 1.99 7.81
CA GLY A 77 4.68 1.12 8.87
C GLY A 77 5.19 -0.30 8.72
N LYS A 78 4.76 -1.18 9.63
CA LYS A 78 5.27 -2.56 9.77
C LYS A 78 4.59 -3.56 8.83
N GLY A 79 3.41 -3.26 8.33
CA GLY A 79 2.68 -4.17 7.43
C GLY A 79 3.23 -4.17 6.01
N THR A 80 3.20 -5.33 5.38
CA THR A 80 3.39 -5.53 3.94
C THR A 80 2.11 -5.10 3.20
N LEU A 81 2.25 -4.33 2.12
CA LEU A 81 1.12 -4.01 1.23
C LEU A 81 0.79 -5.20 0.33
N SER A 82 -0.49 -5.51 0.16
CA SER A 82 -0.96 -6.65 -0.64
C SER A 82 -2.31 -6.37 -1.30
N ILE A 83 -2.61 -7.11 -2.37
CA ILE A 83 -3.99 -7.31 -2.86
C ILE A 83 -4.44 -8.69 -2.40
N GLY A 84 -5.49 -8.74 -1.58
CA GLY A 84 -5.82 -9.96 -0.85
C GLY A 84 -4.62 -10.43 -0.05
N ASP A 85 -4.12 -11.63 -0.35
CA ASP A 85 -2.93 -12.20 0.30
C ASP A 85 -1.66 -12.11 -0.57
N THR A 86 -1.72 -11.43 -1.72
CA THR A 86 -0.59 -11.32 -2.67
C THR A 86 0.18 -10.02 -2.42
N PRO A 87 1.46 -10.07 -1.97
CA PRO A 87 2.25 -8.86 -1.73
C PRO A 87 2.47 -8.02 -2.98
N LEU A 88 2.40 -6.70 -2.82
CA LEU A 88 2.79 -5.76 -3.87
C LEU A 88 4.30 -5.73 -4.05
N THR A 89 4.74 -5.44 -5.27
CA THR A 89 6.17 -5.30 -5.60
C THR A 89 6.60 -3.84 -5.55
N LEU A 90 7.84 -3.60 -5.10
CA LEU A 90 8.42 -2.27 -5.14
C LEU A 90 8.70 -1.87 -6.59
N LYS A 91 8.10 -0.77 -7.04
CA LYS A 91 8.41 -0.20 -8.35
C LYS A 91 9.72 0.57 -8.26
N GLU A 92 10.79 -0.06 -8.71
CA GLU A 92 12.08 0.61 -8.82
C GLU A 92 12.00 1.75 -9.85
N ALA A 93 12.66 2.87 -9.53
CA ALA A 93 12.87 3.90 -10.52
C ALA A 93 13.85 3.34 -11.56
N LYS A 94 13.49 3.40 -12.84
CA LYS A 94 14.50 3.22 -13.90
C LYS A 94 15.56 4.31 -13.68
N PRO A 95 16.86 3.96 -13.61
CA PRO A 95 17.92 4.94 -13.56
C PRO A 95 17.68 5.96 -14.67
N LEU A 96 17.70 7.24 -14.32
CA LEU A 96 17.75 8.27 -15.35
C LEU A 96 19.04 8.04 -16.18
N PRO A 97 19.00 8.20 -17.51
CA PRO A 97 20.24 8.21 -18.27
C PRO A 97 21.18 9.24 -17.63
N ALA A 98 22.41 8.84 -17.32
CA ALA A 98 23.41 9.78 -16.86
C ALA A 98 23.54 10.89 -17.91
N SER A 99 23.43 12.15 -17.49
CA SER A 99 23.74 13.28 -18.35
C SER A 99 25.27 13.46 -18.34
N ASP A 100 25.90 13.21 -19.50
CA ASP A 100 27.27 13.65 -19.82
C ASP A 100 27.28 15.13 -20.22
#